data_AF-V9H5F9-F1
#
_entry.id   AF-V9H5F9-F1
#
_cell.length_a   1.000
_cell.length_b   1.000
_cell.length_c   1.000
_cell.angle_alpha   90.00
_cell.angle_beta   90.00
_cell.angle_gamma   90.00
#
_symmetry.space_group_name_H-M   'P 1'
#
loop_
_entity.id
_entity.type
_entity.pdbx_description
1 polymer ?
#
loop_
_entity_poly.entity_id
_entity_poly.type
_entity_poly.pdbx_seq_one_letter_code
_entity_poly.pdbx_strand_id
1 'polypeptide(L)' 'MKMIDILVIVGVLGVLNACASTDVASNTGVNRSQVQNDCATHYRSIADEFTRQGKIKACMRARGAL' A
#
# COMPACT_ATOMS: atom_id res chain seq x y z
N MET A 1 9.88 33.46 22.42
CA MET A 1 9.42 32.06 22.32
C MET A 1 9.12 31.80 20.85
N LYS A 2 10.11 31.34 20.07
CA LYS A 2 10.51 29.93 19.85
C LYS A 2 9.44 29.22 19.02
N MET A 3 9.51 29.35 17.70
CA MET A 3 10.17 28.36 16.81
C MET A 3 9.51 26.96 16.80
N ILE A 4 8.30 26.80 17.35
CA ILE A 4 7.64 25.49 17.50
C ILE A 4 6.64 25.22 16.36
N ASP A 5 5.99 26.24 15.79
CA ASP A 5 4.95 26.04 14.76
C ASP A 5 5.46 25.58 13.39
N ILE A 6 6.73 25.82 13.06
CA ILE A 6 7.27 25.46 11.74
C ILE A 6 7.66 23.96 11.69
N LEU A 7 7.95 23.33 12.83
CA LEU A 7 8.42 21.95 12.88
C LEU A 7 7.30 20.93 12.62
N VAL A 8 6.04 21.28 12.91
CA VAL A 8 4.89 20.36 12.76
C VAL A 8 4.51 20.19 11.29
N ILE A 9 4.71 21.21 10.45
CA ILE A 9 4.34 21.16 9.03
C ILE A 9 5.29 20.24 8.24
N VAL A 10 6.56 20.13 8.66
CA VAL A 10 7.55 19.27 8.00
C VAL A 10 7.37 17.78 8.38
N GLY A 11 6.70 17.48 9.50
CA GLY A 11 6.50 16.11 9.99
C GLY A 11 5.50 15.27 9.18
N VAL A 12 4.57 15.91 8.44
CA VAL A 12 3.48 15.18 7.75
C VAL A 12 3.85 14.83 6.30
N LEU A 13 4.85 15.48 5.71
CA LEU A 13 5.32 15.19 4.34
C LEU A 13 6.22 13.94 4.25
N GLY A 14 6.75 13.46 5.38
CA GLY A 14 7.68 12.33 5.43
C GLY A 14 7.04 10.94 5.28
N VAL A 15 5.72 10.80 5.52
CA VAL A 15 5.03 9.50 5.47
C VAL A 15 4.44 9.19 4.10
N LEU A 16 4.25 10.20 3.25
CA LEU A 16 3.67 10.03 1.91
C LEU A 16 4.68 9.56 0.86
N ASN A 17 5.99 9.66 1.12
CA ASN A 17 7.02 9.31 0.13
C ASN A 17 7.50 7.83 0.21
N ALA A 18 6.96 7.02 1.12
CA ALA A 18 7.25 5.58 1.19
C ALA A 18 6.28 4.71 0.35
N CYS A 19 5.23 5.31 -0.25
CA CYS A 19 4.34 4.61 -1.18
C CYS A 19 4.69 4.87 -2.66
N ALA A 20 5.83 5.53 -2.94
CA ALA A 20 6.31 5.79 -4.31
C ALA A 20 7.24 4.68 -4.85
N SER A 21 7.43 3.59 -4.10
CA SER A 21 8.18 2.42 -4.57
C SER A 21 7.23 1.29 -4.92
N THR A 22 6.64 1.37 -6.10
CA THR A 22 6.42 0.16 -6.88
C THR A 22 6.48 0.58 -8.34
N ASP A 23 7.67 0.44 -8.92
CA ASP A 23 7.85 0.25 -10.34
C ASP A 23 7.09 -1.05 -10.71
N VAL A 24 5.76 -0.96 -10.78
CA VAL A 24 4.95 -2.02 -11.37
C VAL A 24 5.12 -1.81 -12.85
N ALA A 25 6.00 -2.63 -13.44
CA ALA A 25 6.02 -2.87 -14.86
C ALA A 25 4.56 -2.91 -15.32
N SER A 26 4.17 -1.89 -16.08
CA SER A 26 2.81 -1.74 -16.58
C SER A 26 2.54 -2.89 -17.54
N ASN A 27 2.20 -4.06 -16.99
CA ASN A 27 1.53 -5.12 -17.73
C ASN A 27 0.18 -4.52 -18.10
N THR A 28 0.10 -4.04 -19.33
CA THR A 28 -1.02 -3.37 -20.02
C THR A 28 -2.24 -4.30 -20.15
N GLY A 29 -2.74 -4.80 -19.02
CA GLY A 29 -3.84 -5.75 -18.94
C GLY A 29 -4.25 -6.17 -17.52
N VAL A 30 -3.38 -6.01 -16.50
CA VAL A 30 -3.74 -6.35 -15.12
C VAL A 30 -4.19 -5.10 -14.38
N ASN A 31 -5.49 -5.01 -14.10
CA ASN A 31 -6.05 -3.94 -13.28
C ASN A 31 -5.64 -4.13 -11.81
N ARG A 32 -4.54 -3.49 -11.42
CA ARG A 32 -3.97 -3.57 -10.06
C ARG A 32 -5.00 -3.27 -8.97
N SER A 33 -5.80 -2.23 -9.18
CA SER A 33 -6.84 -1.81 -8.21
C SER A 33 -7.91 -2.88 -8.03
N GLN A 34 -8.34 -3.51 -9.13
CA GLN A 34 -9.32 -4.59 -9.08
C GLN A 34 -8.76 -5.83 -8.39
N VAL A 35 -7.53 -6.22 -8.74
CA VAL A 35 -6.84 -7.35 -8.10
C VAL A 35 -6.61 -7.11 -6.60
N GLN A 36 -6.24 -5.89 -6.22
CA GLN A 36 -6.07 -5.52 -4.81
C GLN A 36 -7.39 -5.66 -4.05
N ASN A 37 -8.50 -5.18 -4.62
CA ASN A 37 -9.81 -5.26 -3.99
C ASN A 37 -10.30 -6.72 -3.85
N ASP A 38 -10.09 -7.55 -4.87
CA ASP A 38 -10.41 -8.98 -4.83
C ASP A 38 -9.61 -9.69 -3.74
N CYS A 39 -8.28 -9.47 -3.70
CA CYS A 39 -7.41 -10.05 -2.67
C CYS A 39 -7.78 -9.55 -1.26
N ALA A 40 -8.09 -8.26 -1.10
CA ALA A 40 -8.50 -7.70 0.19
C ALA A 40 -9.84 -8.27 0.69
N THR A 41 -10.81 -8.43 -0.23
CA THR A 41 -12.12 -9.03 0.07
C THR A 41 -11.96 -10.49 0.47
N HIS A 42 -11.13 -11.25 -0.26
CA HIS A 42 -10.88 -12.66 0.01
C HIS A 42 -10.27 -12.89 1.40
N TYR A 43 -9.38 -12.01 1.85
CA TYR A 43 -8.72 -12.11 3.16
C TYR A 43 -9.37 -11.25 4.26
N ARG A 44 -10.59 -10.73 4.06
CA ARG A 44 -11.25 -9.85 5.05
C ARG A 44 -11.47 -10.51 6.41
N SER A 45 -11.56 -11.85 6.44
CA SER A 45 -11.77 -12.63 7.66
C SER A 45 -10.53 -12.74 8.53
N ILE A 46 -9.35 -12.37 8.02
CA ILE A 46 -8.11 -12.37 8.79
C ILE A 46 -8.11 -11.13 9.69
N ALA A 47 -8.31 -11.35 10.99
CA ALA A 47 -8.30 -10.30 12.00
C ALA A 47 -6.91 -9.66 12.17
N ASP A 48 -5.85 -10.48 12.10
CA ASP A 48 -4.46 -9.98 12.18
C ASP A 48 -4.09 -9.21 10.91
N GLU A 49 -3.84 -7.92 11.06
CA GLU A 49 -3.59 -7.03 9.94
C GLU A 49 -2.27 -7.34 9.24
N PHE A 50 -1.22 -7.69 9.98
CA PHE A 50 0.09 -8.01 9.40
C PHE A 50 0.01 -9.23 8.48
N THR A 51 -0.61 -10.30 8.96
CA THR A 51 -0.88 -11.52 8.19
C THR A 51 -1.80 -11.22 7.02
N ARG A 52 -2.86 -10.42 7.21
CA ARG A 52 -3.79 -10.03 6.15
C ARG A 52 -3.06 -9.32 5.01
N GLN A 53 -2.25 -8.31 5.32
CA GLN A 53 -1.47 -7.57 4.33
C GLN A 53 -0.43 -8.46 3.62
N GLY A 54 0.23 -9.35 4.35
CA GLY A 54 1.15 -10.34 3.76
C GLY A 54 0.46 -11.26 2.74
N LYS A 55 -0.75 -11.73 3.08
CA LYS A 55 -1.58 -12.57 2.18
C LYS A 55 -2.09 -11.79 0.96
N ILE A 56 -2.53 -10.54 1.15
CA ILE A 56 -2.93 -9.65 0.04
C ILE A 56 -1.76 -9.43 -0.91
N LYS A 57 -0.57 -9.11 -0.38
CA LYS A 57 0.65 -8.91 -1.18
C LYS A 57 1.02 -10.18 -1.95
N ALA A 58 0.99 -11.35 -1.31
CA ALA A 58 1.23 -12.61 -2.01
C ALA A 58 0.21 -12.86 -3.15
N CYS A 59 -1.06 -12.58 -2.91
CA CYS A 59 -2.13 -12.70 -3.91
C CYS A 59 -1.95 -11.75 -5.09
N MET A 60 -1.59 -10.49 -4.85
CA MET A 60 -1.30 -9.54 -5.94
C MET A 60 -0.10 -10.00 -6.78
N ARG A 61 0.94 -10.58 -6.17
CA ARG A 61 2.14 -11.08 -6.87
C ARG A 61 1.81 -12.29 -7.75
N ALA A 62 1.00 -13.21 -7.25
CA ALA A 62 0.54 -14.36 -8.01
C ALA A 62 -0.28 -13.96 -9.24
N ARG A 63 -0.94 -12.80 -9.19
CA ARG A 63 -1.78 -12.26 -10.27
C ARG A 63 -1.05 -11.24 -11.14
N GLY A 64 0.26 -11.06 -10.97
CA GLY A 64 1.07 -10.12 -11.75
C GLY A 64 0.69 -8.65 -11.56
N ALA A 65 0.07 -8.32 -10.42
CA ALA A 65 -0.36 -6.97 -10.04
C ALA A 65 0.62 -6.26 -9.08
N LEU A 66 1.82 -6.84 -8.90
CA LEU A 66 2.90 -6.35 -8.03
C LEU A 66 4.23 -6.31 -8.76
#